data_AF-G9WSP9-F1
#
_entry.id   AF-G9WSP9-F1
#
_cell.length_a   1.000
_cell.length_b   1.000
_cell.length_c   1.000
_cell.angle_alpha   90.00
_cell.angle_beta   90.00
_cell.angle_gamma   90.00
#
_symmetry.space_group_name_H-M   'P 1'
#
loop_
_entity.id
_entity.type
_entity.pdbx_description
1 polymer ?
#
loop_
_entity_poly.entity_id
_entity_poly.type
_entity_poly.pdbx_seq_one_letter_code
_entity_poly.pdbx_strand_id
1 'polypeptide(L)'
;MQEYKQLENYDCIVVGGGASGLAAISAMADLGITNTLLLEKNAEAGGSLLTDSEPLSLSGKSFSGKALLAQFLRLIDIYEVKTAFHRELLSVSLNEMSRTSCTIPVMNKMSQDSPAPLIQNKTADGEKGFLPVFTLTVKNTISQKDELYYSNYLILAFSNSKTFSLHDAGIPEDRVKMIEGKSLSDALTQGGKVGREMGELLLRKK
;
A
#
# COMPACT_ATOMS: atom_id res chain seq x y z
N MET A 1 5.86 -17.70 20.49
CA MET A 1 6.43 -16.51 19.82
C MET A 1 6.20 -16.73 18.34
N GLN A 2 5.34 -15.94 17.69
CA GLN A 2 5.16 -16.02 16.24
C GLN A 2 6.37 -15.36 15.57
N GLU A 3 7.11 -16.13 14.78
CA GLU A 3 8.17 -15.60 13.92
C GLU A 3 7.53 -14.78 12.81
N TYR A 4 7.65 -13.45 12.90
CA TYR A 4 7.26 -12.58 11.80
C TYR A 4 8.35 -12.67 10.73
N LYS A 5 7.98 -13.18 9.56
CA LYS A 5 8.85 -13.19 8.38
C LYS A 5 9.23 -11.73 8.06
N GLN A 6 10.51 -11.48 7.84
CA GLN A 6 11.02 -10.17 7.46
C GLN A 6 10.30 -9.72 6.17
N LEU A 7 9.40 -8.75 6.27
CA LEU A 7 8.61 -8.26 5.15
C LEU A 7 9.23 -6.95 4.66
N GLU A 8 9.47 -6.86 3.35
CA GLU A 8 10.10 -5.72 2.69
C GLU A 8 9.30 -4.42 2.94
N ASN A 9 10.00 -3.29 3.07
CA ASN A 9 9.36 -1.98 3.11
C ASN A 9 9.09 -1.51 1.68
N TYR A 10 7.81 -1.30 1.36
CA TYR A 10 7.37 -0.85 0.04
C TYR A 10 7.39 0.68 -0.07
N ASP A 11 7.62 1.19 -1.28
CA ASP A 11 7.44 2.61 -1.56
C ASP A 11 5.96 2.96 -1.42
N CYS A 12 5.08 2.14 -2.01
CA CYS A 12 3.65 2.30 -1.91
C CYS A 12 2.93 0.95 -1.87
N ILE A 13 1.93 0.82 -1.01
CA ILE A 13 0.98 -0.31 -1.04
C ILE A 13 -0.35 0.22 -1.55
N VAL A 14 -0.93 -0.49 -2.53
CA VAL A 14 -2.28 -0.26 -3.03
C VAL A 14 -3.19 -1.36 -2.48
N VAL A 15 -4.19 -0.98 -1.70
CA VAL A 15 -5.14 -1.91 -1.08
C VAL A 15 -6.43 -1.93 -1.90
N GLY A 16 -6.75 -3.09 -2.45
CA GLY A 16 -7.89 -3.34 -3.33
C GLY A 16 -7.44 -3.52 -4.79
N GLY A 17 -7.49 -4.75 -5.28
CA GLY A 17 -7.26 -5.14 -6.68
C GLY A 17 -8.47 -4.95 -7.59
N GLY A 18 -9.37 -4.03 -7.27
CA GLY A 18 -10.47 -3.62 -8.15
C GLY A 18 -10.01 -2.65 -9.24
N ALA A 19 -10.97 -2.11 -10.00
CA ALA A 19 -10.68 -1.20 -11.12
C ALA A 19 -9.82 0.01 -10.75
N SER A 20 -10.12 0.67 -9.63
CA SER A 20 -9.38 1.82 -9.14
C SER A 20 -7.95 1.47 -8.72
N GLY A 21 -7.76 0.39 -7.97
CA GLY A 21 -6.43 -0.01 -7.49
C GLY A 21 -5.54 -0.54 -8.62
N LEU A 22 -6.12 -1.28 -9.57
CA LEU A 22 -5.41 -1.70 -10.79
C LEU A 22 -4.99 -0.50 -11.63
N ALA A 23 -5.87 0.48 -11.83
CA ALA A 23 -5.53 1.71 -12.55
C ALA A 23 -4.44 2.51 -11.82
N ALA A 24 -4.51 2.61 -10.49
CA ALA A 24 -3.53 3.33 -9.69
C ALA A 24 -2.14 2.69 -9.73
N ILE A 25 -2.06 1.37 -9.51
CA ILE A 25 -0.77 0.69 -9.50
C ILE A 25 -0.15 0.62 -10.89
N SER A 26 -0.96 0.45 -11.93
CA SER A 26 -0.47 0.47 -13.31
C SER A 26 0.09 1.84 -13.70
N ALA A 27 -0.59 2.93 -13.31
CA ALA A 27 -0.09 4.29 -13.56
C ALA A 27 1.22 4.58 -12.81
N MET A 28 1.42 4.02 -11.61
CA MET A 28 2.71 4.09 -10.91
C MET A 28 3.79 3.27 -11.63
N ALA A 29 3.45 2.06 -12.08
CA ALA A 29 4.36 1.17 -12.78
C ALA A 29 4.83 1.75 -14.13
N ASP A 30 3.94 2.40 -14.89
CA ASP A 30 4.25 3.11 -16.14
C ASP A 30 5.30 4.23 -15.92
N LEU A 31 5.36 4.80 -14.72
CA LEU A 31 6.36 5.80 -14.32
C LEU A 31 7.66 5.18 -13.79
N GLY A 32 7.79 3.85 -13.81
CA GLY A 32 8.96 3.12 -13.31
C GLY A 32 8.98 2.95 -11.78
N ILE A 33 7.84 3.13 -11.10
CA ILE A 33 7.72 2.91 -9.65
C ILE A 33 7.27 1.47 -9.39
N THR A 34 8.24 0.56 -9.26
CA THR A 34 8.00 -0.89 -9.18
C THR A 34 8.18 -1.49 -7.78
N ASN A 35 8.75 -0.77 -6.81
CA ASN A 35 8.77 -1.20 -5.40
C ASN A 35 7.41 -0.97 -4.72
N THR A 36 6.36 -1.53 -5.32
CA THR A 36 4.98 -1.38 -4.91
C THR A 36 4.32 -2.74 -4.72
N LEU A 37 3.24 -2.78 -3.94
CA LEU A 37 2.47 -3.99 -3.69
C LEU A 37 0.98 -3.74 -3.97
N LEU A 38 0.36 -4.61 -4.76
CA LEU A 38 -1.10 -4.72 -4.83
C LEU A 38 -1.58 -5.75 -3.80
N LEU A 39 -2.42 -5.32 -2.86
CA LEU A 39 -3.01 -6.16 -1.84
C LEU A 39 -4.50 -6.39 -2.13
N GLU A 40 -4.91 -7.64 -2.28
CA GLU A 40 -6.28 -8.01 -2.65
C GLU A 40 -6.81 -9.13 -1.75
N LYS A 41 -8.05 -8.96 -1.25
CA LYS A 41 -8.67 -9.90 -0.33
C LYS A 41 -9.14 -11.20 -1.00
N ASN A 42 -9.49 -11.12 -2.28
CA ASN A 42 -9.96 -12.23 -3.09
C ASN A 42 -8.78 -13.00 -3.72
N ALA A 43 -9.11 -14.11 -4.38
CA ALA A 43 -8.15 -14.96 -5.08
C ALA A 43 -7.58 -14.31 -6.36
N GLU A 44 -8.32 -13.35 -6.92
CA GLU A 44 -7.99 -12.68 -8.17
C GLU A 44 -8.31 -11.19 -8.10
N ALA A 45 -7.63 -10.42 -8.95
CA ALA A 45 -7.93 -9.01 -9.17
C ALA A 45 -9.07 -8.84 -10.19
N GLY A 46 -9.65 -7.65 -10.22
CA GLY A 46 -10.64 -7.21 -11.20
C GLY A 46 -11.85 -6.58 -10.57
N GLY A 47 -12.34 -7.11 -9.45
CA GLY A 47 -13.53 -6.61 -8.78
C GLY A 47 -14.70 -6.47 -9.76
N SER A 48 -15.26 -5.27 -9.89
CA SER A 48 -16.35 -4.99 -10.83
C SER A 48 -15.99 -5.21 -12.31
N LEU A 49 -14.71 -5.18 -12.70
CA LEU A 49 -14.30 -5.47 -14.08
C LEU A 49 -14.63 -6.91 -14.52
N LEU A 50 -14.78 -7.85 -13.58
CA LEU A 50 -15.12 -9.24 -13.88
C LEU A 50 -16.59 -9.41 -14.27
N THR A 51 -17.46 -8.59 -13.70
CA THR A 51 -18.92 -8.69 -13.79
C THR A 51 -19.55 -7.64 -14.69
N ASP A 52 -18.82 -6.58 -15.02
CA ASP A 52 -19.36 -5.47 -15.80
C ASP A 52 -19.64 -5.89 -17.25
N SER A 53 -20.86 -5.59 -17.69
CA SER A 53 -21.35 -5.93 -19.03
C SER A 53 -21.41 -4.71 -19.94
N GLU A 54 -21.21 -3.50 -19.40
CA GLU A 54 -21.29 -2.28 -20.19
C GLU A 54 -19.93 -1.95 -20.84
N PRO A 55 -19.95 -1.46 -22.10
CA PRO A 55 -18.73 -1.03 -22.74
C PRO A 55 -18.18 0.24 -22.07
N LEU A 56 -16.94 0.15 -21.58
CA LEU A 56 -16.19 1.27 -21.04
C LEU A 56 -15.52 2.03 -22.17
N SER A 57 -15.83 3.32 -22.31
CA SER A 57 -15.12 4.20 -23.23
C SER A 57 -13.93 4.84 -22.54
N LEU A 58 -12.71 4.45 -22.93
CA LEU A 58 -11.45 5.02 -22.49
C LEU A 58 -10.69 5.58 -23.70
N SER A 59 -10.39 6.88 -23.67
CA SER A 59 -9.66 7.57 -24.75
C SER A 59 -10.25 7.35 -26.15
N GLY A 60 -11.58 7.32 -26.25
CA GLY A 60 -12.31 7.10 -27.50
C GLY A 60 -12.35 5.65 -27.98
N LYS A 61 -11.82 4.70 -27.21
CA LYS A 61 -11.91 3.26 -27.48
C LYS A 61 -12.86 2.59 -26.50
N SER A 62 -13.65 1.66 -27.01
CA SER A 62 -14.56 0.85 -26.20
C SER A 62 -13.89 -0.45 -25.78
N PHE A 63 -13.98 -0.77 -24.49
CA PHE A 63 -13.47 -2.00 -23.90
C PHE A 63 -14.56 -2.66 -23.05
N SER A 64 -14.60 -3.99 -23.03
CA SER A 64 -15.29 -4.70 -21.95
C SER A 64 -14.45 -4.66 -20.67
N GLY A 65 -15.08 -4.81 -19.51
CA GLY A 65 -14.38 -4.90 -18.22
C GLY A 65 -13.30 -6.01 -18.23
N LYS A 66 -13.62 -7.19 -18.79
CA LYS A 66 -12.67 -8.31 -18.91
C LYS A 66 -11.49 -8.01 -19.83
N ALA A 67 -11.73 -7.35 -20.96
CA ALA A 67 -10.65 -6.96 -21.87
C ALA A 67 -9.71 -5.96 -21.20
N LEU A 68 -10.25 -5.01 -20.45
CA LEU A 68 -9.47 -4.03 -19.70
C LEU A 68 -8.69 -4.68 -18.55
N LEU A 69 -9.30 -5.60 -17.80
CA LEU A 69 -8.62 -6.38 -16.76
C LEU A 69 -7.42 -7.13 -17.33
N ALA A 70 -7.57 -7.79 -18.48
CA ALA A 70 -6.47 -8.49 -19.14
C ALA A 70 -5.29 -7.55 -19.48
N GLN A 71 -5.57 -6.29 -19.83
CA GLN A 71 -4.52 -5.29 -20.05
C GLN A 71 -3.81 -4.94 -18.74
N PHE A 72 -4.55 -4.72 -17.65
CA PHE A 72 -3.94 -4.43 -16.36
C PHE A 72 -3.06 -5.58 -15.83
N LEU A 73 -3.54 -6.82 -15.93
CA LEU A 73 -2.76 -7.99 -15.51
C LEU A 73 -1.47 -8.11 -16.34
N ARG A 74 -1.55 -7.87 -17.66
CA ARG A 74 -0.36 -7.85 -18.51
C ARG A 74 0.64 -6.76 -18.09
N LEU A 75 0.19 -5.58 -17.69
CA LEU A 75 1.07 -4.52 -17.20
C LEU A 75 1.73 -4.91 -15.88
N ILE A 76 0.97 -5.48 -14.94
CA ILE A 76 1.48 -6.00 -13.68
C ILE A 76 2.60 -7.02 -13.93
N ASP A 77 2.40 -7.94 -14.88
CA ASP A 77 3.40 -8.94 -15.25
C ASP A 77 4.64 -8.30 -15.90
N ILE A 78 4.46 -7.38 -16.86
CA ILE A 78 5.56 -6.71 -17.56
C ILE A 78 6.45 -5.90 -16.61
N TYR A 79 5.83 -5.21 -15.66
CA TYR A 79 6.55 -4.36 -14.70
C TYR A 79 6.94 -5.11 -13.42
N GLU A 80 6.69 -6.42 -13.35
CA GLU A 80 6.97 -7.28 -12.19
C GLU A 80 6.42 -6.69 -10.88
N VAL A 81 5.22 -6.09 -10.96
CA VAL A 81 4.55 -5.51 -9.81
C VAL A 81 4.20 -6.61 -8.82
N LYS A 82 4.63 -6.47 -7.57
CA LYS A 82 4.35 -7.47 -6.54
C LYS A 82 2.85 -7.47 -6.22
N THR A 83 2.27 -8.65 -6.09
CA THR A 83 0.86 -8.83 -5.73
C THR A 83 0.72 -9.80 -4.55
N ALA A 84 -0.22 -9.52 -3.64
CA ALA A 84 -0.59 -10.42 -2.57
C ALA A 84 -2.12 -10.62 -2.55
N PHE A 85 -2.56 -11.77 -3.09
CA PHE A 85 -3.95 -12.21 -3.07
C PHE A 85 -4.30 -12.91 -1.75
N HIS A 86 -5.59 -13.09 -1.48
CA HIS A 86 -6.07 -13.64 -0.21
C HIS A 86 -5.58 -12.84 1.00
N ARG A 87 -5.48 -11.52 0.86
CA ARG A 87 -4.99 -10.60 1.89
C ARG A 87 -6.04 -9.54 2.17
N GLU A 88 -6.69 -9.67 3.31
CA GLU A 88 -7.67 -8.70 3.78
C GLU A 88 -6.99 -7.73 4.74
N LEU A 89 -7.03 -6.43 4.42
CA LEU A 89 -6.54 -5.41 5.34
C LEU A 89 -7.44 -5.34 6.58
N LEU A 90 -6.85 -5.46 7.77
CA LEU A 90 -7.54 -5.35 9.07
C LEU A 90 -7.33 -4.00 9.74
N SER A 91 -6.11 -3.47 9.71
CA SER A 91 -5.80 -2.16 10.28
C SER A 91 -4.57 -1.51 9.65
N VAL A 92 -4.47 -0.19 9.82
CA VAL A 92 -3.31 0.62 9.43
C VAL A 92 -2.89 1.44 10.64
N SER A 93 -1.60 1.41 10.99
CA SER A 93 -1.01 2.29 12.00
C SER A 93 0.20 3.02 11.43
N LEU A 94 0.56 4.14 12.04
CA LEU A 94 1.74 4.91 11.69
C LEU A 94 2.77 4.78 12.83
N ASN A 95 3.91 4.15 12.53
CA ASN A 95 4.96 3.90 13.52
C ASN A 95 6.18 4.79 13.23
N GLU A 96 6.68 5.49 14.23
CA GLU A 96 8.00 6.13 14.15
C GLU A 96 9.09 5.05 14.25
N MET A 97 9.61 4.61 13.11
CA MET A 97 10.65 3.58 13.10
C MET A 97 12.03 4.25 13.25
N SER A 98 12.68 4.03 14.40
CA SER A 98 14.07 4.42 14.64
C SER A 98 15.00 3.55 13.78
N ARG A 99 15.87 4.18 12.96
CA ARG A 99 16.82 3.46 12.07
C ARG A 99 17.89 2.63 12.81
N THR A 100 17.86 2.54 14.14
CA THR A 100 18.85 1.82 14.95
C THR A 100 18.57 0.32 15.11
N SER A 101 17.46 -0.22 14.60
CA SER A 101 17.11 -1.66 14.78
C SER A 101 17.14 -2.51 13.50
N CYS A 102 17.73 -2.02 12.39
CA CYS A 102 18.09 -2.90 11.27
C CYS A 102 19.34 -3.76 11.54
N THR A 103 19.87 -3.75 12.76
CA THR A 103 20.68 -4.87 13.28
C THR A 103 19.84 -5.68 14.25
N ILE A 104 19.56 -6.91 13.85
CA ILE A 104 18.92 -7.94 14.69
C ILE A 104 19.68 -8.02 16.02
N PRO A 105 19.02 -7.88 17.19
CA PRO A 105 19.66 -8.28 18.43
C PRO A 105 19.81 -9.80 18.39
N VAL A 106 21.03 -10.26 18.16
CA VAL A 106 21.42 -11.61 18.60
C VAL A 106 21.16 -11.64 20.11
N MET A 107 20.13 -12.36 20.53
CA MET A 107 19.79 -12.53 21.94
C MET A 107 20.94 -13.24 22.63
N ASN A 108 21.84 -12.48 23.26
CA ASN A 108 22.73 -13.01 24.26
C ASN A 108 21.98 -13.03 25.60
N LYS A 109 22.01 -14.20 26.24
CA LYS A 109 21.31 -14.49 27.50
C LYS A 109 21.70 -13.49 28.60
N MET A 110 20.65 -12.91 29.19
CA MET A 110 20.42 -12.78 30.64
C MET A 110 21.46 -12.04 31.47
N SER A 111 21.10 -10.85 31.95
CA SER A 111 21.37 -10.37 33.31
C SER A 111 20.36 -9.26 33.65
N GLN A 112 19.68 -9.43 34.79
CA GLN A 112 18.77 -8.46 35.38
C GLN A 112 19.56 -7.23 35.85
N ASP A 113 19.04 -6.04 35.58
CA ASP A 113 19.00 -4.89 36.51
C ASP A 113 18.51 -3.62 35.77
N SER A 114 17.43 -3.02 36.27
CA SER A 114 17.08 -1.60 36.06
C SER A 114 17.86 -0.79 37.10
N PRO A 115 18.24 0.51 36.91
CA PRO A 115 17.37 1.54 36.30
C PRO A 115 18.06 2.69 35.52
N ALA A 116 17.21 3.57 34.99
CA ALA A 116 17.40 5.02 34.74
C ALA A 116 17.67 5.51 33.29
N PRO A 117 17.15 6.71 32.94
CA PRO A 117 16.85 7.12 31.56
C PRO A 117 18.04 7.82 30.91
N LEU A 118 18.33 7.50 29.64
CA LEU A 118 19.45 8.10 28.92
C LEU A 118 18.98 8.99 27.76
N ILE A 119 18.87 10.27 28.11
CA ILE A 119 19.38 11.46 27.40
C ILE A 119 18.89 11.68 25.96
N GLN A 120 17.98 12.64 25.83
CA GLN A 120 17.75 13.40 24.59
C GLN A 120 19.01 14.21 24.26
N ASN A 121 19.66 13.88 23.15
CA ASN A 121 20.57 14.83 22.49
C ASN A 121 19.72 15.79 21.66
N LYS A 122 19.60 17.04 22.12
CA LYS A 122 19.25 18.18 21.26
C LYS A 122 20.42 18.42 20.32
N THR A 123 20.22 18.23 19.03
CA THR A 123 21.10 18.83 18.00
C THR A 123 20.44 20.10 17.49
N ALA A 124 21.19 21.21 17.61
CA ALA A 124 20.97 22.42 16.86
C ALA A 124 21.26 22.12 15.37
N ASP A 125 20.47 22.70 14.48
CA ASP A 125 20.52 22.62 13.01
C ASP A 125 20.01 21.34 12.33
N GLY A 126 18.83 21.48 11.71
CA GLY A 126 18.38 20.69 10.56
C GLY A 126 17.65 19.39 10.89
N GLU A 127 16.32 19.45 10.98
CA GLU A 127 15.44 18.28 11.08
C GLU A 127 15.73 17.24 9.99
N LYS A 128 16.49 16.20 10.33
CA LYS A 128 16.32 14.87 9.72
C LYS A 128 15.39 14.08 10.63
N GLY A 129 14.13 14.53 10.72
CA GLY A 129 13.08 13.77 11.37
C GLY A 129 12.91 12.41 10.68
N PHE A 130 12.76 11.35 11.46
CA PHE A 130 12.40 10.04 10.93
C PHE A 130 11.04 10.14 10.27
N LEU A 131 10.92 9.79 8.99
CA LEU A 131 9.61 9.67 8.37
C LEU A 131 8.93 8.43 8.95
N PRO A 132 7.79 8.56 9.63
CA PRO A 132 7.12 7.40 10.20
C PRO A 132 6.63 6.48 9.07
N VAL A 133 6.62 5.17 9.28
CA VAL A 133 6.27 4.16 8.26
C VAL A 133 4.88 3.60 8.56
N PHE A 134 4.06 3.39 7.53
CA PHE A 134 2.77 2.72 7.69
C PHE A 134 3.01 1.24 7.97
N THR A 135 2.39 0.74 9.03
CA THR A 135 2.30 -0.68 9.33
C THR A 135 0.87 -1.13 9.07
N LEU A 136 0.71 -2.10 8.17
CA LEU A 136 -0.58 -2.66 7.80
C LEU A 136 -0.68 -4.05 8.44
N THR A 137 -1.73 -4.27 9.23
CA THR A 137 -2.09 -5.62 9.71
C THR A 137 -3.06 -6.23 8.72
N VAL A 138 -2.69 -7.39 8.19
CA VAL A 138 -3.37 -8.01 7.05
C VAL A 138 -3.66 -9.47 7.38
N LYS A 139 -4.90 -9.89 7.23
CA LYS A 139 -5.31 -11.28 7.40
C LYS A 139 -5.10 -12.06 6.12
N ASN A 140 -4.34 -13.14 6.19
CA ASN A 140 -4.31 -14.17 5.17
C ASN A 140 -5.59 -15.01 5.24
N THR A 141 -6.46 -14.88 4.25
CA THR A 141 -7.78 -15.53 4.26
C THR A 141 -7.71 -17.05 4.02
N ILE A 142 -6.59 -17.57 3.52
CA ILE A 142 -6.35 -19.02 3.40
C ILE A 142 -5.89 -19.59 4.74
N SER A 143 -4.83 -19.03 5.33
CA SER A 143 -4.22 -19.59 6.54
C SER A 143 -4.85 -19.09 7.83
N GLN A 144 -5.72 -18.08 7.76
CA GLN A 144 -6.31 -17.38 8.90
C GLN A 144 -5.26 -16.79 9.87
N LYS A 145 -4.08 -16.41 9.34
CA LYS A 145 -2.99 -15.79 10.11
C LYS A 145 -2.86 -14.32 9.75
N ASP A 146 -2.47 -13.52 10.72
CA ASP A 146 -2.18 -12.12 10.50
C ASP A 146 -0.72 -11.94 10.05
N GLU A 147 -0.53 -11.03 9.11
CA GLU A 147 0.73 -10.68 8.46
C GLU A 147 0.92 -9.16 8.56
N LEU A 148 2.17 -8.70 8.65
CA LEU A 148 2.50 -7.28 8.80
C LEU A 148 3.22 -6.75 7.57
N TYR A 149 2.65 -5.74 6.91
CA TYR A 149 3.28 -5.09 5.77
C TYR A 149 3.69 -3.67 6.12
N TYR A 150 4.80 -3.21 5.54
CA TYR A 150 5.35 -1.89 5.80
C TYR A 150 5.39 -1.07 4.52
N SER A 151 4.99 0.21 4.61
CA SER A 151 5.00 1.10 3.45
C SER A 151 5.27 2.55 3.80
N ASN A 152 5.92 3.27 2.89
CA ASN A 152 6.05 4.71 2.98
C ASN A 152 4.77 5.44 2.55
N TYR A 153 4.01 4.88 1.61
CA TYR A 153 2.80 5.47 1.05
C TYR A 153 1.66 4.45 0.94
N LEU A 154 0.42 4.93 0.96
CA LEU A 154 -0.75 4.07 0.93
C LEU A 154 -1.80 4.61 -0.03
N ILE A 155 -2.33 3.71 -0.87
CA ILE A 155 -3.53 3.98 -1.67
C ILE A 155 -4.61 2.99 -1.20
N LEU A 156 -5.75 3.51 -0.75
CA LEU A 156 -6.91 2.74 -0.34
C LEU A 156 -7.97 2.82 -1.43
N ALA A 157 -8.12 1.73 -2.18
CA ALA A 157 -8.95 1.65 -3.38
C ALA A 157 -10.22 0.81 -3.17
N PHE A 158 -10.95 1.05 -2.08
CA PHE A 158 -12.20 0.35 -1.75
C PHE A 158 -13.21 1.28 -1.06
N SER A 159 -14.50 1.02 -1.27
CA SER A 159 -15.61 1.91 -0.88
C SER A 159 -16.02 1.91 0.60
N ASN A 160 -15.16 1.41 1.49
CA ASN A 160 -15.50 1.27 2.91
C ASN A 160 -14.54 2.09 3.78
N SER A 161 -14.67 3.41 3.70
CA SER A 161 -13.99 4.39 4.54
C SER A 161 -14.31 4.25 6.04
N LYS A 162 -15.31 3.44 6.41
CA LYS A 162 -15.69 3.19 7.82
C LYS A 162 -14.84 2.16 8.56
N THR A 163 -14.09 1.31 7.85
CA THR A 163 -13.32 0.22 8.49
C THR A 163 -12.01 0.65 9.12
N PHE A 164 -11.54 1.87 8.82
CA PHE A 164 -10.28 2.37 9.34
C PHE A 164 -10.51 3.77 9.88
N SER A 165 -10.53 3.92 11.20
CA SER A 165 -10.40 5.22 11.85
C SER A 165 -9.00 5.77 11.57
N LEU A 166 -8.74 6.17 10.32
CA LEU A 166 -7.53 6.92 9.91
C LEU A 166 -7.55 8.35 10.47
N HIS A 167 -8.55 8.69 11.29
CA HIS A 167 -8.83 10.02 11.81
C HIS A 167 -8.24 10.33 13.18
N ASP A 168 -7.44 9.45 13.79
CA ASP A 168 -6.71 9.83 15.02
C ASP A 168 -5.34 10.47 14.71
N ALA A 169 -5.40 11.78 14.48
CA ALA A 169 -4.41 12.80 14.86
C ALA A 169 -2.96 12.78 14.31
N GLY A 170 -2.64 12.08 13.21
CA GLY A 170 -1.25 12.18 12.68
C GLY A 170 -0.91 11.61 11.31
N ILE A 171 -1.89 11.17 10.51
CA ILE A 171 -1.62 10.60 9.19
C ILE A 171 -1.48 11.71 8.14
N PRO A 172 -0.34 11.85 7.46
CA PRO A 172 -0.15 12.90 6.47
C PRO A 172 -1.02 12.65 5.22
N GLU A 173 -1.89 13.61 4.87
CA GLU A 173 -2.79 13.55 3.70
C GLU A 173 -2.05 13.45 2.34
N ASP A 174 -0.77 13.82 2.31
CA ASP A 174 0.10 13.67 1.14
C ASP A 174 0.56 12.22 0.95
N ARG A 175 0.54 11.39 2.01
CA ARG A 175 1.08 10.03 1.99
C ARG A 175 0.01 8.93 1.92
N VAL A 176 -1.25 9.27 2.19
CA VAL A 176 -2.39 8.36 2.05
C VAL A 176 -3.39 8.95 1.07
N LYS A 177 -3.81 8.14 0.09
CA LYS A 177 -4.86 8.51 -0.87
C LYS A 177 -5.99 7.51 -0.81
N MET A 178 -7.22 8.00 -0.75
CA MET A 178 -8.43 7.19 -0.79
C MET A 178 -9.13 7.39 -2.13
N ILE A 179 -9.57 6.30 -2.76
CA ILE A 179 -10.29 6.34 -4.03
C ILE A 179 -11.70 5.78 -3.82
N GLU A 180 -12.67 6.68 -3.78
CA GLU A 180 -14.10 6.35 -3.66
C GLU A 180 -14.81 6.58 -5.00
N GLY A 181 -14.59 5.68 -5.97
CA GLY A 181 -15.24 5.74 -7.27
C GLY A 181 -16.74 5.42 -7.17
N LYS A 182 -17.59 6.28 -7.73
CA LYS A 182 -19.07 6.11 -7.73
C LYS A 182 -19.56 5.18 -8.85
N SER A 183 -18.77 5.06 -9.91
CA SER A 183 -19.02 4.18 -11.06
C SER A 183 -17.71 3.52 -11.47
N LEU A 184 -17.78 2.52 -12.35
CA LEU A 184 -16.58 1.84 -12.86
C LEU A 184 -15.65 2.80 -13.63
N SER A 185 -16.21 3.65 -14.49
CA SER A 185 -15.44 4.66 -15.23
C SER A 185 -14.80 5.70 -14.30
N ASP A 186 -15.54 6.15 -13.28
CA ASP A 186 -15.01 7.06 -12.27
C ASP A 186 -13.89 6.40 -11.45
N ALA A 187 -14.07 5.14 -11.03
CA ALA A 187 -13.05 4.38 -10.31
C ALA A 187 -11.75 4.25 -11.13
N LEU A 188 -11.84 3.94 -12.42
CA LEU A 188 -10.68 3.87 -13.32
C LEU A 188 -9.99 5.22 -13.47
N THR A 189 -10.77 6.29 -13.67
CA THR A 189 -10.25 7.65 -13.87
C THR A 189 -9.56 8.17 -12.62
N GLN A 190 -10.21 8.07 -11.45
CA GLN A 190 -9.64 8.47 -10.18
C GLN A 190 -8.43 7.61 -9.81
N GLY A 191 -8.51 6.29 -10.05
CA GLY A 191 -7.40 5.37 -9.84
C GLY A 191 -6.17 5.77 -10.64
N GLY A 192 -6.30 5.94 -11.95
CA GLY A 192 -5.18 6.34 -12.82
C GLY A 192 -4.60 7.71 -12.43
N LYS A 193 -5.46 8.68 -12.08
CA LYS A 193 -5.01 10.00 -11.61
C LYS A 193 -4.22 9.91 -10.31
N VAL A 194 -4.78 9.26 -9.28
CA VAL A 194 -4.12 9.10 -7.97
C VAL A 194 -2.81 8.31 -8.10
N GLY A 195 -2.81 7.25 -8.89
CA GLY A 195 -1.60 6.47 -9.18
C GLY A 195 -0.51 7.32 -9.82
N ARG A 196 -0.87 8.12 -10.84
CA ARG A 196 0.08 9.02 -11.49
C ARG A 196 0.63 10.07 -10.53
N GLU A 197 -0.23 10.74 -9.77
CA GLU A 197 0.19 11.74 -8.77
C GLU A 197 1.13 11.14 -7.72
N MET A 198 0.83 9.93 -7.22
CA MET A 198 1.67 9.23 -6.27
C MET A 198 3.00 8.81 -6.89
N GLY A 199 2.99 8.32 -8.13
CA GLY A 199 4.20 7.96 -8.86
C GLY A 199 5.12 9.17 -9.11
N GLU A 200 4.56 10.30 -9.53
CA GLU A 200 5.30 11.56 -9.70
C GLU A 200 5.87 12.08 -8.38
N LEU A 201 5.13 11.95 -7.27
CA LEU A 201 5.61 12.28 -5.94
C LEU A 201 6.82 11.41 -5.53
N LEU A 202 6.74 10.10 -5.78
CA LEU A 202 7.82 9.16 -5.47
C LEU A 202 9.06 9.41 -6.34
N LEU A 203 8.89 9.78 -7.61
CA LEU A 203 10.01 10.15 -8.49
C LEU A 203 10.78 11.37 -7.97
N ARG A 204 10.09 12.38 -7.42
CA ARG A 204 10.75 13.59 -6.87
C ARG A 204 11.57 13.32 -5.59
N LYS A 205 11.36 12.17 -4.95
CA LYS A 205 12.03 11.77 -3.71
C LYS A 205 13.17 10.77 -3.91
N LYS A 206 13.37 10.28 -5.13
CA LYS A 206 14.55 9.49 -5.55
C LYS A 206 15.72 10.42 -5.87
#